data_AF-A0A838P206-F1
#
_entry.id   AF-A0A838P206-F1
#
_cell.length_a   1.000
_cell.length_b   1.000
_cell.length_c   1.000
_cell.angle_alpha   90.00
_cell.angle_beta   90.00
_cell.angle_gamma   90.00
#
_symmetry.space_group_name_H-M   'P 1'
#
loop_
_entity.id
_entity.type
_entity.pdbx_description
1 polymer ?
#
loop_
_entity_poly.entity_id
_entity_poly.type
_entity_poly.pdbx_seq_one_letter_code
_entity_poly.pdbx_strand_id
1 'polypeptide(L)'
;MLDWTARPPDAIYDLHGQSVSEAVANVTRFLRAQAKARPGAVVRVITGRGRGGGGAPIRTRVRTLLREHKESGRVIRDYFLEESEGSFLVRLSG
;
A
#
# COMPACT_ATOMS: atom_id res chain seq x y z
N MET A 1 2.41 -14.88 11.57
CA MET A 1 2.53 -14.26 10.24
C MET A 1 1.26 -14.57 9.48
N LEU A 2 0.58 -13.57 8.90
CA LEU A 2 -0.65 -13.84 8.14
C LEU A 2 -0.27 -14.63 6.88
N ASP A 3 -1.02 -15.67 6.53
CA ASP A 3 -0.75 -16.52 5.34
C ASP A 3 -0.44 -15.68 4.08
N TRP A 4 -1.25 -14.65 3.84
CA TRP A 4 -1.12 -13.82 2.65
C TRP A 4 0.12 -12.90 2.62
N THR A 5 0.79 -12.64 3.75
CA THR A 5 1.99 -11.78 3.78
C THR A 5 3.26 -12.51 3.36
N ALA A 6 3.23 -13.85 3.29
CA ALA A 6 4.33 -14.66 2.79
C ALA A 6 4.28 -14.88 1.26
N ARG A 7 3.18 -14.49 0.61
CA ARG A 7 2.98 -14.66 -0.83
C ARG A 7 3.76 -13.60 -1.62
N PRO A 8 4.27 -13.94 -2.82
CA PRO A 8 4.77 -12.91 -3.74
C PRO A 8 3.63 -11.96 -4.12
N PRO A 9 3.88 -10.64 -4.20
CA PRO A 9 2.86 -9.69 -4.61
C PRO A 9 2.52 -9.85 -6.10
N ASP A 10 1.23 -9.82 -6.40
CA ASP A 10 0.68 -9.88 -7.76
C ASP A 10 0.99 -8.62 -8.59
N ALA A 11 1.24 -7.49 -7.92
CA ALA A 11 1.71 -6.25 -8.53
C ALA A 11 2.48 -5.40 -7.51
N ILE A 12 3.42 -4.59 -8.02
CA ILE A 12 4.25 -3.69 -7.22
C ILE A 12 4.10 -2.27 -7.77
N TYR A 13 3.97 -1.29 -6.87
CA TYR A 13 3.93 0.12 -7.22
C TYR A 13 4.93 0.91 -6.38
N ASP A 14 5.82 1.66 -7.04
CA ASP A 14 6.86 2.47 -6.41
C ASP A 14 6.49 3.95 -6.40
N LEU A 15 6.56 4.56 -5.21
CA LEU A 15 6.24 5.97 -4.97
C LEU A 15 7.48 6.87 -4.88
N HIS A 16 8.69 6.33 -5.03
CA HIS A 16 9.89 7.16 -5.02
C HIS A 16 9.82 8.28 -6.08
N GLY A 17 10.34 9.45 -5.70
CA GLY A 17 10.36 10.62 -6.57
C GLY A 17 9.03 11.37 -6.69
N GLN A 18 7.93 10.84 -6.15
CA GLN A 18 6.65 11.54 -6.14
C GLN A 18 6.57 12.52 -4.96
N SER A 19 5.85 13.62 -5.15
CA SER A 19 5.37 14.43 -4.04
C SER A 19 4.34 13.65 -3.21
N VAL A 20 4.05 14.14 -2.00
CA VAL A 20 3.08 13.50 -1.10
C VAL A 20 1.68 13.43 -1.72
N SER A 21 1.23 14.50 -2.39
CA SER A 21 -0.08 14.57 -3.04
C SER A 21 -0.17 13.60 -4.22
N GLU A 22 0.86 13.55 -5.07
CA GLU A 22 0.95 12.59 -6.18
C GLU A 22 0.91 11.16 -5.66
N ALA A 23 1.69 10.86 -4.62
CA ALA A 23 1.73 9.53 -4.03
C ALA A 23 0.35 9.06 -3.54
N VAL A 24 -0.41 9.91 -2.84
CA VAL A 24 -1.77 9.56 -2.37
C VAL A 24 -2.72 9.33 -3.55
N ALA A 25 -2.73 10.22 -4.53
CA ALA A 25 -3.60 10.11 -5.70
C ALA A 25 -3.29 8.83 -6.50
N ASN A 26 -2.01 8.57 -6.73
CA ASN A 26 -1.55 7.44 -7.53
C ASN A 26 -1.74 6.10 -6.82
N VAL A 27 -1.48 6.01 -5.51
CA VAL A 27 -1.79 4.80 -4.72
C VAL A 27 -3.28 4.50 -4.79
N THR A 28 -4.14 5.51 -4.61
CA THR A 28 -5.60 5.33 -4.70
C THR A 28 -6.02 4.76 -6.06
N ARG A 29 -5.48 5.32 -7.15
CA ARG A 29 -5.77 4.85 -8.51
C ARG A 29 -5.26 3.42 -8.73
N PHE A 30 -4.04 3.14 -8.29
CA PHE A 30 -3.43 1.82 -8.39
C PHE A 30 -4.27 0.76 -7.67
N LEU A 31 -4.62 0.98 -6.40
CA LEU A 31 -5.39 0.03 -5.60
C LEU A 31 -6.77 -0.25 -6.20
N ARG A 32 -7.47 0.78 -6.69
CA ARG A 32 -8.77 0.62 -7.35
C ARG A 32 -8.66 -0.17 -8.65
N ALA A 33 -7.64 0.11 -9.46
CA ALA A 33 -7.41 -0.60 -10.71
C ALA A 33 -7.10 -2.09 -10.45
N GLN A 34 -6.24 -2.38 -9.48
CA GLN A 34 -5.88 -3.75 -9.12
C GLN A 34 -7.07 -4.49 -8.50
N ALA A 35 -7.85 -3.85 -7.63
CA ALA A 35 -9.01 -4.51 -7.00
C ALA A 35 -10.07 -4.90 -8.04
N LYS A 36 -10.25 -4.05 -9.07
CA LYS A 36 -11.15 -4.36 -10.21
C LYS A 36 -10.60 -5.49 -11.08
N ALA A 37 -9.30 -5.49 -11.37
CA ALA A 37 -8.69 -6.46 -12.29
C ALA A 37 -8.43 -7.83 -11.62
N ARG A 38 -8.14 -7.83 -10.31
CA ARG A 38 -7.66 -8.98 -9.55
C ARG A 38 -8.26 -8.99 -8.13
N PRO A 39 -9.56 -9.28 -7.97
CA PRO A 39 -10.18 -9.37 -6.65
C PRO A 39 -9.42 -10.32 -5.72
N GLY A 40 -9.19 -9.91 -4.48
CA GLY A 40 -8.49 -10.70 -3.46
C GLY A 40 -6.96 -10.82 -3.62
N ALA A 41 -6.37 -10.19 -4.63
CA ALA A 41 -4.92 -10.19 -4.85
C ALA A 41 -4.14 -9.48 -3.73
N VAL A 42 -2.84 -9.76 -3.64
CA VAL A 42 -1.91 -9.08 -2.74
C VAL A 42 -1.00 -8.20 -3.57
N VAL A 43 -0.94 -6.90 -3.26
CA VAL A 43 -0.08 -5.94 -3.97
C VAL A 43 0.90 -5.28 -3.02
N ARG A 44 2.05 -4.84 -3.53
CA ARG A 44 3.07 -4.13 -2.75
C ARG A 44 3.12 -2.67 -3.13
N VAL A 45 3.12 -1.78 -2.15
CA VAL A 45 3.27 -0.33 -2.32
C VAL A 45 4.57 0.10 -1.64
N ILE A 46 5.56 0.54 -2.41
CA ILE A 46 6.85 1.00 -1.92
C ILE A 46 6.74 2.51 -1.62
N THR A 47 6.94 2.87 -0.36
CA THR A 47 6.87 4.25 0.16
C THR A 47 8.25 4.83 0.47
N GLY A 48 9.29 4.00 0.42
CA GLY A 48 10.64 4.34 0.85
C GLY A 48 10.78 4.34 2.38
N ARG A 49 12.02 4.29 2.87
CA ARG A 49 12.32 4.26 4.32
C ARG A 49 12.32 5.65 4.97
N GLY A 50 12.33 6.71 4.16
CA GLY A 50 12.67 8.07 4.59
C GLY A 50 14.18 8.23 4.86
N ARG A 51 14.69 9.46 4.87
CA ARG A 51 16.06 9.75 5.30
C ARG A 51 16.09 9.69 6.84
N GLY A 52 16.66 8.64 7.43
CA GLY A 52 17.09 8.59 8.83
C GLY A 52 16.06 9.00 9.90
N GLY A 53 14.93 8.30 10.00
CA GLY A 53 14.02 8.41 11.17
C GLY A 53 13.08 9.64 11.22
N GLY A 54 13.25 10.63 10.35
CA GLY A 54 12.43 11.85 10.31
C GLY A 54 11.19 11.76 9.43
N GLY A 55 10.19 10.96 9.82
CA GLY A 55 8.78 11.21 9.46
C GLY A 55 8.25 10.76 8.08
N ALA A 56 9.07 10.21 7.17
CA ALA A 56 8.72 9.64 5.85
C ALA A 56 7.27 10.01 5.38
N PRO A 57 7.06 11.24 4.89
CA PRO A 57 5.71 11.82 4.82
C PRO A 57 4.77 11.04 3.89
N ILE A 58 5.31 10.43 2.84
CA ILE A 58 4.57 9.52 1.96
C ILE A 58 4.07 8.30 2.75
N ARG A 59 4.95 7.62 3.51
CA ARG A 59 4.57 6.45 4.31
C ARG A 59 3.47 6.78 5.30
N THR A 60 3.58 7.91 6.00
CA THR A 60 2.56 8.34 6.97
C THR A 60 1.20 8.57 6.29
N ARG A 61 1.18 9.26 5.15
CA ARG A 61 -0.07 9.53 4.41
C ARG A 61 -0.66 8.29 3.77
N VAL A 62 0.18 7.43 3.18
CA VAL A 62 -0.25 6.15 2.62
C VAL A 62 -0.81 5.25 3.73
N ARG A 63 -0.20 5.20 4.91
CA ARG A 63 -0.75 4.44 6.05
C ARG A 63 -2.15 4.91 6.45
N THR A 64 -2.37 6.23 6.52
CA THR A 64 -3.70 6.79 6.80
C THR A 64 -4.71 6.39 5.72
N LEU A 65 -4.34 6.55 4.45
CA LEU A 65 -5.17 6.14 3.30
C LEU A 65 -5.54 4.64 3.35
N LEU A 66 -4.58 3.77 3.64
CA LEU A 66 -4.80 2.32 3.74
C LEU A 66 -5.75 1.96 4.89
N ARG A 67 -5.65 2.67 6.03
CA ARG A 67 -6.56 2.52 7.16
C ARG A 67 -7.99 2.88 6.77
N GLU A 68 -8.20 4.05 6.17
CA GLU A 68 -9.52 4.51 5.71
C GLU A 68 -10.14 3.52 4.71
N HIS A 69 -9.34 3.03 3.76
CA HIS A 69 -9.80 2.03 2.79
C HIS A 69 -10.15 0.69 3.44
N LYS A 70 -9.37 0.23 4.42
CA LYS A 70 -9.65 -1.00 5.17
C LYS A 70 -10.96 -0.85 5.97
N GLU A 71 -11.16 0.27 6.64
CA GLU A 71 -12.39 0.57 7.38
C GLU A 71 -13.62 0.57 6.46
N SER A 72 -13.48 1.07 5.23
CA SER A 72 -14.56 1.02 4.23
C SER A 72 -14.85 -0.40 3.71
N GLY A 73 -13.87 -1.30 3.72
CA GLY A 73 -13.95 -2.65 3.16
C GLY A 73 -14.10 -2.75 1.64
N ARG A 74 -14.15 -1.62 0.91
CA ARG A 74 -14.52 -1.58 -0.52
C ARG A 74 -13.40 -1.92 -1.51
N VAL A 75 -12.16 -1.63 -1.13
CA VAL A 75 -10.98 -1.74 -2.03
C VAL A 75 -9.90 -2.61 -1.40
N ILE A 76 -9.76 -2.52 -0.08
CA ILE A 76 -8.72 -3.17 0.69
C ILE A 76 -9.41 -4.00 1.77
N ARG A 77 -8.98 -5.25 1.90
CA ARG A 77 -9.36 -6.14 2.99
C ARG A 77 -8.41 -6.00 4.18
N ASP A 78 -7.11 -5.89 3.93
CA ASP A 78 -6.10 -5.70 4.97
C ASP A 78 -4.79 -5.12 4.42
N TYR A 79 -3.90 -4.67 5.31
CA TYR A 79 -2.56 -4.24 4.95
C TYR A 79 -1.53 -4.51 6.06
N PHE A 80 -0.26 -4.64 5.68
CA PHE A 80 0.85 -4.96 6.56
C PHE A 80 2.07 -4.12 6.18
N LEU A 81 2.73 -3.49 7.16
CA LEU A 81 4.01 -2.80 6.98
C LEU A 81 5.13 -3.83 7.04
N GLU A 82 5.93 -3.94 5.99
CA GLU A 82 7.05 -4.88 5.97
C GLU A 82 8.17 -4.45 6.91
N GLU A 83 8.98 -5.41 7.40
CA GLU A 83 10.04 -5.18 8.39
C GLU A 83 11.08 -4.13 7.95
N SER A 84 11.31 -4.00 6.65
CA SER A 84 12.19 -2.97 6.10
C SER A 84 11.65 -1.54 6.27
N GLU A 85 10.38 -1.40 6.68
CA GLU A 85 9.58 -0.18 6.77
C GLU A 85 9.52 0.64 5.46
N GLY A 86 9.95 0.05 4.35
CA GLY A 86 10.00 0.68 3.04
C GLY A 86 8.73 0.49 2.22
N SER A 87 7.88 -0.45 2.62
CA SER A 87 6.74 -0.89 1.81
C SER A 87 5.60 -1.48 2.63
N PHE A 88 4.41 -1.39 2.06
CA PHE A 88 3.22 -2.08 2.54
C PHE A 88 2.86 -3.23 1.62
N LEU A 89 2.51 -4.38 2.19
CA LEU A 89 1.69 -5.37 1.51
C LEU A 89 0.22 -5.04 1.74
N VAL A 90 -0.59 -5.12 0.69
CA VAL A 90 -2.01 -4.77 0.73
C VAL A 90 -2.81 -5.90 0.12
N ARG A 91 -3.72 -6.48 0.90
CA ARG A 91 -4.68 -7.47 0.44
C ARG A 91 -5.93 -6.76 -0.05
N LEU A 92 -6.25 -6.91 -1.32
CA LEU A 92 -7.41 -6.28 -1.95
C LEU A 92 -8.72 -6.94 -1.51
N SER A 93 -9.82 -6.22 -1.63
CA SER A 93 -11.16 -6.78 -1.49
C SER A 93 -11.37 -7.88 -2.55
N GLY A 94 -12.02 -8.97 -2.14
CA GLY A 94 -12.47 -10.05 -3.02
C GLY A 94 -13.96 -9.92 -3.32
#